data_AF-A0A7K5BZ32-F1
#
_entry.id   AF-A0A7K5BZ32-F1
#
_cell.length_a   1.000
_cell.length_b   1.000
_cell.length_c   1.000
_cell.angle_alpha   90.00
_cell.angle_beta   90.00
_cell.angle_gamma   90.00
#
_symmetry.space_group_name_H-M   'P 1'
#
loop_
_entity.id
_entity.type
_entity.pdbx_description
1 polymer ?
#
loop_
_entity_poly.entity_id
_entity_poly.type
_entity_poly.pdbx_seq_one_letter_code
_entity_poly.pdbx_strand_id
1 'polypeptide(L)' 'NLIFRYLQNRSRIQVWLYEQVNMRIEGCIIGFDEYMNLVLDDAEEIHSKTKSRKQLG' A
#
# COMPACT_ATOMS: atom_id res chain seq x y z
N ASN A 1 7.61 -16.60 3.31
CA ASN A 1 7.29 -15.19 3.66
C ASN A 1 6.29 -14.61 2.69
N LEU A 2 5.12 -14.16 3.16
CA LEU A 2 4.04 -13.65 2.31
C LEU A 2 4.39 -12.30 1.65
N ILE A 3 5.00 -11.39 2.41
CA ILE A 3 5.45 -10.07 1.92
C ILE A 3 6.41 -10.21 0.72
N PHE A 4 7.29 -11.21 0.77
CA PHE A 4 8.23 -11.49 -0.32
C PHE A 4 7.53 -11.97 -1.60
N ARG A 5 6.42 -12.71 -1.47
CA ARG A 5 5.60 -13.10 -2.62
C ARG A 5 4.95 -11.87 -3.28
N TYR A 6 4.48 -10.90 -2.49
CA TYR A 6 3.91 -9.67 -3.04
C TYR A 6 4.96 -8.82 -3.77
N LEU A 7 6.18 -8.75 -3.23
CA LEU A 7 7.32 -8.11 -3.89
C LEU A 7 7.67 -8.80 -5.21
N GLN A 8 7.84 -10.14 -5.21
CA GLN A 8 8.20 -10.89 -6.42
C GLN A 8 7.14 -10.83 -7.51
N ASN A 9 5.86 -10.89 -7.13
CA ASN A 9 4.76 -10.88 -8.08
C ASN A 9 4.36 -9.48 -8.55
N ARG A 10 4.98 -8.40 -8.02
CA ARG A 10 4.51 -7.01 -8.19
C ARG A 10 3.00 -6.89 -8.00
N SER A 11 2.47 -7.58 -7.00
CA SER A 11 1.02 -7.55 -6.75
C SER A 11 0.64 -6.21 -6.14
N ARG A 12 -0.44 -5.60 -6.64
CA ARG A 12 -1.02 -4.41 -6.00
C ARG A 12 -1.63 -4.84 -4.67
N ILE A 13 -1.12 -4.27 -3.59
CA ILE A 13 -1.57 -4.52 -2.22
C ILE A 13 -2.35 -3.31 -1.68
N GLN A 14 -3.13 -3.54 -0.62
CA GLN A 14 -3.81 -2.49 0.12
C GLN A 14 -3.29 -2.46 1.56
N VAL A 15 -2.69 -1.35 1.98
CA VAL A 15 -2.17 -1.09 3.32
C VAL A 15 -3.22 -0.35 4.14
N TRP A 16 -3.58 -0.93 5.28
CA TRP A 16 -4.51 -0.33 6.21
C TRP A 16 -3.72 0.45 7.27
N LEU A 17 -4.14 1.66 7.55
CA LEU A 17 -3.45 2.54 8.48
C LEU A 17 -3.97 2.34 9.90
N TYR A 18 -3.04 2.38 10.87
CA TYR A 18 -3.40 2.43 12.28
C TYR A 18 -4.14 3.74 12.59
N GLU A 19 -5.20 3.68 13.38
CA GLU A 19 -6.10 4.79 13.76
C GLU A 19 -6.86 5.50 12.62
N GLN A 20 -6.38 5.44 11.37
CA GLN A 20 -7.01 6.08 10.21
C GLN A 20 -7.80 5.09 9.34
N VAL A 21 -8.89 4.55 9.88
CA VAL A 21 -9.71 3.50 9.24
C VAL A 21 -10.38 3.90 7.92
N ASN A 22 -10.53 5.21 7.67
CA ASN A 22 -11.20 5.72 6.47
C ASN A 22 -10.27 5.81 5.27
N MET A 23 -8.95 5.79 5.49
CA MET A 23 -7.95 5.92 4.44
C MET A 23 -7.14 4.63 4.33
N ARG A 24 -6.87 4.22 3.09
CA ARG A 24 -6.00 3.08 2.78
C ARG A 24 -5.04 3.51 1.70
N ILE A 25 -3.84 2.93 1.68
CA ILE A 25 -2.87 3.16 0.62
C ILE A 25 -2.85 1.91 -0.26
N GLU A 26 -3.00 2.07 -1.57
CA GLU A 26 -2.81 0.98 -2.52
C GLU A 26 -1.55 1.21 -3.34
N GLY A 27 -0.81 0.15 -3.66
CA GLY A 27 0.41 0.25 -4.45
C GLY A 27 1.09 -1.10 -4.62
N CYS A 28 2.13 -1.14 -5.44
CA CYS A 28 2.95 -2.33 -5.67
C CYS A 28 4.20 -2.25 -4.79
N ILE A 29 4.49 -3.28 -3.98
CA ILE A 29 5.72 -3.27 -3.17
C ILE A 29 6.94 -3.38 -4.09
N ILE A 30 7.88 -2.45 -3.96
CA ILE A 30 9.20 -2.49 -4.61
C ILE A 30 10.36 -2.66 -3.63
N GLY A 31 10.11 -2.50 -2.32
CA GLY A 31 11.08 -2.79 -1.28
C GLY A 31 10.43 -2.82 0.11
N PHE A 32 11.07 -3.51 1.05
CA PHE A 32 10.75 -3.47 2.48
C PHE A 32 11.99 -3.76 3.32
N ASP A 33 11.97 -3.39 4.60
CA ASP A 33 13.08 -3.62 5.54
C ASP A 33 12.68 -4.49 6.76
N GLU A 34 13.59 -4.66 7.71
CA GLU A 34 13.38 -5.45 8.93
C GLU A 34 12.35 -4.84 9.90
N TYR A 35 12.01 -3.56 9.72
CA TYR A 35 11.01 -2.84 10.49
C TYR A 35 9.65 -2.77 9.77
N MET A 36 9.53 -3.42 8.61
CA MET A 36 8.35 -3.42 7.75
C MET A 36 8.00 -2.04 7.18
N ASN A 37 8.99 -1.13 7.07
CA ASN A 37 8.83 0.05 6.23
C ASN A 37 8.67 -0.41 4.78
N LEU A 38 7.67 0.12 4.07
CA LEU A 38 7.34 -0.30 2.70
C LEU A 38 7.66 0.81 1.72
N VAL A 39 8.31 0.45 0.62
CA VAL A 39 8.43 1.31 -0.56
C VAL A 39 7.43 0.82 -1.60
N LEU A 40 6.51 1.70 -2.00
CA LEU A 40 5.43 1.39 -2.94
C LEU A 40 5.62 2.16 -4.24
N ASP A 41 5.34 1.49 -5.35
CA ASP A 41 5.22 2.06 -6.70
C ASP A 41 3.74 2.19 -7.09
N ASP A 42 3.41 3.12 -7.99
CA ASP A 42 2.04 3.46 -8.41
C ASP A 42 1.06 3.65 -7.24
N ALA A 43 1.52 4.34 -6.19
CA ALA A 43 0.79 4.47 -4.93
C ALA A 43 -0.43 5.38 -5.05
N GLU A 44 -1.53 5.03 -4.38
CA GLU A 44 -2.76 5.83 -4.34
C GLU A 44 -3.36 5.85 -2.92
N GLU A 45 -3.86 7.01 -2.49
CA GLU A 45 -4.74 7.11 -1.33
C GLU A 45 -6.16 6.76 -1.74
N ILE A 46 -6.77 5.82 -1.03
CA ILE A 46 -8.16 5.42 -1.19
C ILE A 46 -8.93 5.84 0.06
N HIS A 47 -9.91 6.72 -0.10
CA HIS A 47 -10.82 7.09 0.97
C HIS A 47 -12.09 6.25 0.90
N SER A 48 -12.28 5.35 1.88
CA SER A 48 -13.37 4.35 1.86
C SER A 48 -14.77 4.97 1.86
N LYS A 49 -14.95 6.14 2.50
CA LYS A 49 -16.25 6.82 2.62
C LYS A 49 -16.66 7.55 1.34
N THR A 50 -15.74 8.33 0.77
CA THR A 50 -15.99 9.15 -0.42
C THR A 50 -15.73 8.38 -1.72
N LYS A 51 -15.09 7.21 -1.63
CA LYS A 51 -14.55 6.44 -2.76
C LYS A 51 -13.60 7.24 -3.64
N SER A 52 -13.05 8.35 -3.12
CA SER A 52 -12.08 9.16 -3.84
C SER A 52 -10.72 8.45 -3.87
N ARG A 53 -10.04 8.58 -5.00
CA ARG A 53 -8.69 8.09 -5.23
C ARG A 53 -7.80 9.27 -5.52
N LYS A 54 -6.62 9.31 -4.91
CA LYS A 54 -5.61 10.33 -5.17
C LYS A 54 -4.28 9.65 -5.40
N GLN A 55 -3.68 9.87 -6.56
CA GLN A 55 -2.36 9.34 -6.84
C GLN A 55 -1.31 10.01 -5.96
N LEU A 56 -0.39 9.20 -5.47
CA LEU A 56 0.79 9.59 -4.73
C LEU A 56 1.99 9.38 -5.65
N GLY A 57 2.67 10.48 -5.95
CA GLY A 57 3.86 10.53 -6.80
C GLY A 57 4.88 11.45 -6.16
#